data_AF-A0A7Y4SJY7-F1
#
_entry.id   AF-A0A7Y4SJY7-F1
#
_cell.length_a   1.000
_cell.length_b   1.000
_cell.length_c   1.000
_cell.angle_alpha   90.00
_cell.angle_beta   90.00
_cell.angle_gamma   90.00
#
_symmetry.space_group_name_H-M   'P 1'
#
loop_
_entity.id
_entity.type
_entity.pdbx_description
1 polymer ?
#
loop_
_entity_poly.entity_id
_entity_poly.type
_entity_poly.pdbx_seq_one_letter_code
_entity_poly.pdbx_strand_id
1 'polypeptide(L)'
;MMTALKQTPVKISRLDRMLITAVVLLSSVFPVELFSNTPPAPMGFDGQYSGKQGQVLLIKVKGEEQATEVKGRFLSRTIPFFREFRPGEPAGHIGLLGIDMQDEPGAYELAVEVKQGEQAKQLSFNVLVAKEKFSVEHLTLPKEKVDLDEKATARWKAEQEQVREALAENSRLKLWHSDFLEPVIGKRTGIFGSVRIMNGKPRNPHNG
;
A
#
# COMPACT_ATOMS: atom_id res chain seq x y z
N MET A 1 -37.82 -3.77 -65.75
CA MET A 1 -37.73 -2.34 -65.42
C MET A 1 -37.89 -2.19 -63.91
N MET A 2 -36.84 -1.73 -63.23
CA MET A 2 -36.76 -1.56 -61.78
C MET A 2 -37.67 -0.42 -61.28
N THR A 3 -38.46 -0.66 -60.24
CA THR A 3 -39.23 0.38 -59.54
C THR A 3 -38.47 0.77 -58.27
N ALA A 4 -37.98 2.01 -58.20
CA ALA A 4 -37.24 2.55 -57.07
C ALA A 4 -38.19 2.89 -55.90
N LEU A 5 -37.89 2.36 -54.70
CA LEU A 5 -38.56 2.73 -53.45
C LEU A 5 -37.99 4.07 -52.95
N LYS A 6 -38.85 5.09 -52.84
CA LYS A 6 -38.53 6.37 -52.18
C LYS A 6 -38.45 6.17 -50.67
N GLN A 7 -37.34 6.53 -50.05
CA GLN A 7 -37.23 6.66 -48.59
C GLN A 7 -37.73 8.05 -48.16
N THR A 8 -38.73 8.09 -47.28
CA THR A 8 -39.20 9.30 -46.60
C THR A 8 -38.36 9.55 -45.34
N PRO A 9 -37.84 10.77 -45.11
CA PRO A 9 -37.08 11.08 -43.91
C PRO A 9 -38.02 11.22 -42.70
N VAL A 10 -37.72 10.47 -41.64
CA VAL A 10 -38.43 10.53 -40.35
C VAL A 10 -38.13 11.87 -39.68
N LYS A 11 -39.16 12.70 -39.46
CA LYS A 11 -39.05 13.95 -38.69
C LYS A 11 -39.20 13.64 -37.20
N ILE A 12 -38.09 13.74 -36.46
CA ILE A 12 -38.02 13.57 -35.01
C ILE A 12 -38.69 14.78 -34.32
N SER A 13 -39.64 14.51 -33.41
CA SER A 13 -40.41 15.54 -32.68
C SER A 13 -39.56 16.27 -31.65
N ARG A 14 -39.97 17.49 -31.23
CA ARG A 14 -39.33 18.21 -30.10
C ARG A 14 -39.41 17.40 -28.79
N LEU A 15 -40.49 16.63 -28.60
CA LEU A 15 -40.64 15.72 -27.46
C LEU A 15 -39.62 14.58 -27.51
N ASP A 16 -39.38 14.00 -28.68
CA ASP A 16 -38.36 12.96 -28.88
C ASP A 16 -36.96 13.50 -28.61
N ARG A 17 -36.67 14.74 -29.03
CA ARG A 17 -35.39 15.41 -28.73
C ARG A 17 -35.21 15.66 -27.23
N MET A 18 -36.25 16.08 -26.52
CA MET A 18 -36.19 16.23 -25.06
C MET A 18 -35.99 14.88 -24.35
N LEU A 19 -36.68 13.82 -24.80
CA LEU A 19 -36.54 12.49 -24.21
C LEU A 19 -35.13 11.92 -24.42
N ILE A 20 -34.56 12.07 -25.62
CA ILE A 20 -33.20 11.64 -25.93
C ILE A 20 -32.17 12.43 -25.08
N THR A 21 -32.38 13.73 -24.92
CA THR A 21 -31.46 14.57 -24.13
C THR A 21 -31.53 14.23 -22.63
N ALA A 22 -32.72 13.91 -22.11
CA ALA A 22 -32.90 13.45 -20.74
C ALA A 22 -32.24 12.07 -20.49
N VAL A 23 -32.34 11.13 -21.44
CA VAL A 23 -31.67 9.81 -21.33
C VAL A 23 -30.15 9.94 -21.36
N VAL A 24 -29.60 10.80 -22.22
CA VAL A 24 -28.15 11.03 -22.29
C VAL A 24 -27.63 11.67 -21.00
N LEU A 25 -28.34 12.66 -20.44
CA LEU A 25 -27.97 13.30 -19.16
C LEU A 25 -28.14 12.38 -17.95
N LEU A 26 -29.09 11.44 -17.96
CA LEU A 26 -29.23 10.46 -16.87
C LEU A 26 -28.14 9.37 -16.92
N SER A 27 -27.63 9.05 -18.12
CA SER A 27 -26.55 8.08 -18.30
C SER A 27 -25.14 8.66 -18.05
N SER A 28 -24.98 9.98 -17.97
CA SER A 28 -23.67 10.63 -17.81
C SER A 28 -23.22 10.81 -16.35
N VAL A 29 -23.94 10.23 -15.38
CA VAL A 29 -23.59 10.29 -13.95
C VAL A 29 -22.87 9.03 -13.46
N PHE A 30 -22.66 8.05 -14.35
CA PHE A 30 -21.80 6.90 -14.08
C PHE A 30 -20.61 6.95 -15.03
N PRO A 31 -19.36 6.88 -14.53
CA PRO A 31 -18.25 6.56 -15.40
C PRO A 31 -18.49 5.15 -15.94
N VAL A 32 -18.93 5.06 -17.19
CA VAL A 32 -18.83 3.82 -17.96
C VAL A 32 -17.35 3.66 -18.26
N GLU A 33 -16.64 2.91 -17.41
CA GLU A 33 -15.31 2.42 -17.75
C GLU A 33 -15.45 1.56 -19.01
N LEU A 34 -15.08 2.14 -20.14
CA LEU A 34 -14.93 1.45 -21.41
C LEU A 34 -13.79 0.44 -21.27
N PHE A 35 -14.16 -0.78 -20.88
CA PHE A 35 -13.37 -2.02 -20.94
C PHE A 35 -11.85 -1.85 -20.87
N SER A 36 -11.31 -1.77 -19.65
CA SER A 36 -9.94 -2.24 -19.43
C SER A 36 -9.96 -3.76 -19.49
N ASN A 37 -9.57 -4.35 -20.62
CA ASN A 37 -9.40 -5.80 -20.81
C ASN A 37 -8.16 -6.36 -20.07
N THR A 38 -7.69 -5.68 -19.04
CA THR A 38 -6.78 -6.25 -18.07
C THR A 38 -7.65 -6.87 -16.98
N PRO A 39 -7.69 -8.20 -16.83
CA PRO A 39 -8.31 -8.80 -15.66
C PRO A 39 -7.72 -8.09 -14.43
N PRO A 40 -8.53 -7.65 -13.45
CA PRO A 40 -7.98 -7.21 -12.18
C PRO A 40 -7.02 -8.31 -11.70
N ALA A 41 -5.85 -7.92 -11.19
CA ALA A 41 -4.88 -8.87 -10.67
C ALA A 41 -5.62 -9.90 -9.80
N PRO A 42 -5.37 -11.21 -9.96
CA PRO A 42 -6.10 -12.23 -9.24
C PRO A 42 -6.09 -11.88 -7.75
N MET A 43 -7.25 -11.50 -7.23
CA MET A 43 -7.42 -11.18 -5.82
C MET A 43 -7.15 -12.48 -5.06
N GLY A 44 -6.25 -12.42 -4.09
CA GLY A 44 -5.76 -13.59 -3.36
C GLY A 44 -6.88 -14.40 -2.72
N PHE A 45 -6.84 -15.72 -2.87
CA PHE A 45 -7.89 -16.63 -2.40
C PHE A 45 -7.60 -17.20 -1.00
N ASP A 46 -6.37 -17.05 -0.50
CA ASP A 46 -5.93 -17.66 0.76
C ASP A 46 -6.27 -16.83 2.01
N GLY A 47 -6.71 -15.58 1.82
CA GLY A 47 -7.20 -14.74 2.90
C GLY A 47 -7.22 -13.25 2.57
N GLN A 48 -7.69 -12.47 3.53
CA GLN A 48 -7.78 -11.02 3.44
C GLN A 48 -7.24 -10.38 4.71
N TYR A 49 -6.47 -9.31 4.51
CA TYR A 49 -6.01 -8.40 5.55
C TYR A 49 -6.42 -6.98 5.19
N SER A 50 -6.54 -6.13 6.21
CA SER A 50 -6.80 -4.71 6.03
C SER A 50 -6.00 -3.92 7.04
N GLY A 51 -5.39 -2.84 6.60
CA GLY A 51 -4.67 -1.92 7.46
C GLY A 51 -4.68 -0.53 6.88
N LYS A 52 -4.32 0.45 7.69
CA LYS A 52 -4.15 1.82 7.23
C LYS A 52 -2.70 2.13 6.93
N GLN A 53 -2.46 3.15 6.11
CA GLN A 53 -1.15 3.77 5.94
C GLN A 53 -0.44 3.97 7.29
N GLY A 54 0.83 3.54 7.38
CA GLY A 54 1.64 3.64 8.59
C GLY A 54 1.48 2.49 9.60
N GLN A 55 0.56 1.54 9.38
CA GLN A 55 0.40 0.38 10.26
C GLN A 55 1.27 -0.80 9.84
N VAL A 56 1.49 -1.72 10.78
CA VAL A 56 2.09 -3.03 10.52
C VAL A 56 1.03 -4.10 10.68
N LEU A 57 0.92 -4.97 9.68
CA LEU A 57 0.05 -6.14 9.66
C LEU A 57 0.85 -7.40 9.99
N LEU A 58 0.27 -8.26 10.82
CA LEU A 58 0.82 -9.56 11.15
C LEU A 58 0.19 -10.62 10.23
N ILE A 59 0.98 -11.14 9.30
CA ILE A 59 0.54 -12.12 8.31
C ILE A 59 0.91 -13.52 8.80
N LYS A 60 -0.07 -14.41 8.93
CA LYS A 60 0.16 -15.80 9.37
C LYS A 60 -0.04 -16.78 8.22
N VAL A 61 1.00 -17.56 7.93
CA VAL A 61 0.94 -18.72 7.03
C VAL A 61 0.89 -19.99 7.88
N LYS A 62 -0.23 -20.71 7.84
CA LYS A 62 -0.50 -21.90 8.66
C LYS A 62 0.04 -23.16 8.00
N GLY A 63 0.51 -24.12 8.81
CA GLY A 63 0.63 -25.52 8.38
C GLY A 63 1.79 -25.83 7.45
N GLU A 64 2.95 -25.21 7.66
CA GLU A 64 4.13 -25.33 6.80
C GLU A 64 5.39 -25.62 7.63
N GLU A 65 5.32 -26.56 8.58
CA GLU A 65 6.41 -26.87 9.54
C GLU A 65 7.71 -27.31 8.85
N GLN A 66 7.58 -27.94 7.69
CA GLN A 66 8.69 -28.41 6.88
C GLN A 66 9.22 -27.36 5.89
N ALA A 67 8.61 -26.18 5.81
CA ALA A 67 9.07 -25.15 4.88
C ALA A 67 10.48 -24.68 5.25
N THR A 68 11.38 -24.69 4.25
CA THR A 68 12.76 -24.23 4.37
C THR A 68 12.87 -22.72 4.19
N GLU A 69 11.94 -22.12 3.46
CA GLU A 69 11.89 -20.68 3.20
C GLU A 69 10.44 -20.24 2.97
N VAL A 70 10.05 -19.12 3.58
CA VAL A 70 8.78 -18.43 3.31
C VAL A 70 9.07 -16.96 3.05
N LYS A 71 8.62 -16.45 1.91
CA LYS A 71 8.86 -15.07 1.47
C LYS A 71 7.63 -14.47 0.83
N GLY A 72 7.26 -13.27 1.25
CA GLY A 72 6.21 -12.47 0.62
C GLY A 72 6.76 -11.44 -0.34
N ARG A 73 5.95 -11.04 -1.32
CA ARG A 73 6.12 -9.83 -2.12
C ARG A 73 4.88 -8.99 -2.00
N PHE A 74 5.05 -7.74 -1.59
CA PHE A 74 3.98 -6.77 -1.47
C PHE A 74 4.42 -5.45 -2.09
N LEU A 75 3.72 -5.01 -3.13
CA LEU A 75 4.19 -3.94 -4.01
C LEU A 75 5.62 -4.25 -4.50
N SER A 76 6.57 -3.33 -4.31
CA SER A 76 7.98 -3.50 -4.65
C SER A 76 8.83 -4.15 -3.54
N ARG A 77 8.22 -4.53 -2.41
CA ARG A 77 8.94 -4.96 -1.19
C ARG A 77 8.92 -6.47 -1.03
N THR A 78 10.03 -7.02 -0.53
CA THR A 78 10.11 -8.42 -0.07
C THR A 78 9.87 -8.48 1.42
N ILE A 79 8.94 -9.32 1.84
CA ILE A 79 8.55 -9.51 3.24
C ILE A 79 9.14 -10.83 3.73
N PRO A 80 10.09 -10.82 4.68
CA PRO A 80 10.58 -12.04 5.30
C PRO A 80 9.51 -12.63 6.20
N PHE A 81 9.47 -13.95 6.26
CA PHE A 81 8.68 -14.68 7.24
C PHE A 81 9.60 -15.48 8.15
N PHE A 82 9.31 -15.49 9.44
CA PHE A 82 10.02 -16.28 10.43
C PHE A 82 9.08 -17.30 11.06
N ARG A 83 9.65 -18.41 11.53
CA ARG A 83 8.89 -19.42 12.27
C ARG A 83 8.42 -18.84 13.59
N GLU A 84 7.14 -19.01 13.88
CA GLU A 84 6.59 -18.69 15.20
C GLU A 84 6.14 -19.98 15.89
N PHE A 85 6.60 -20.15 17.11
CA PHE A 85 6.15 -21.20 18.01
C PHE A 85 5.47 -20.56 19.22
N ARG A 86 4.15 -20.75 19.32
CA ARG A 86 3.36 -20.39 20.49
C ARG A 86 2.74 -21.63 21.10
N PRO A 87 2.94 -21.90 22.40
CA PRO A 87 2.29 -23.03 23.06
C PRO A 87 0.78 -22.99 22.88
N GLY A 88 0.17 -24.09 22.41
CA GLY A 88 -1.27 -24.20 22.19
C GLY A 88 -1.78 -23.64 20.86
N GLU A 89 -0.92 -23.07 20.01
CA GLU A 89 -1.28 -22.68 18.64
C GLU A 89 -0.65 -23.62 17.61
N PRO A 90 -1.30 -23.84 16.45
CA PRO A 90 -0.67 -24.51 15.33
C PRO A 90 0.60 -23.78 14.89
N ALA A 91 1.65 -24.54 14.62
CA ALA A 91 2.89 -24.01 14.09
C ALA A 91 2.65 -23.31 12.74
N GLY A 92 3.48 -22.30 12.49
CA GLY A 92 3.37 -21.52 11.26
C GLY A 92 4.48 -20.51 11.12
N HIS A 93 4.35 -19.71 10.06
CA HIS A 93 5.27 -18.62 9.77
C HIS A 93 4.55 -17.29 9.91
N ILE A 94 5.25 -16.30 10.44
CA ILE A 94 4.76 -14.93 10.61
C ILE A 94 5.61 -13.99 9.76
N GLY A 95 4.93 -13.13 9.00
CA GLY A 95 5.51 -11.99 8.30
C GLY A 95 4.97 -10.69 8.89
N LEU A 96 5.85 -9.71 9.05
CA LEU A 96 5.46 -8.35 9.45
C LEU A 96 5.40 -7.47 8.21
N LEU A 97 4.20 -7.17 7.76
CA LEU A 97 3.96 -6.33 6.59
C LEU A 97 3.72 -4.88 7.03
N GLY A 98 4.70 -4.00 6.82
CA GLY A 98 4.51 -2.56 6.98
C GLY A 98 3.77 -1.96 5.79
N ILE A 99 2.71 -1.19 6.06
CA ILE A 99 2.07 -0.31 5.07
C ILE A 99 2.73 1.06 5.21
N ASP A 100 3.43 1.51 4.16
CA ASP A 100 4.09 2.82 4.18
C ASP A 100 3.06 3.94 4.28
N MET A 101 3.44 5.07 4.88
CA MET A 101 2.56 6.23 4.94
C MET A 101 2.24 6.81 3.56
N GLN A 102 3.07 6.50 2.57
CA GLN A 102 2.96 6.94 1.18
C GLN A 102 2.44 5.86 0.24
N ASP A 103 2.19 4.63 0.72
CA ASP A 103 1.52 3.63 -0.11
C ASP A 103 0.15 4.16 -0.52
N GLU A 104 -0.19 4.12 -1.81
CA GLU A 104 -1.50 4.58 -2.26
C GLU A 104 -2.62 3.72 -1.64
N PRO A 105 -3.75 4.32 -1.21
CA PRO A 105 -4.90 3.54 -0.76
C PRO A 105 -5.47 2.69 -1.89
N GLY A 106 -5.73 1.42 -1.60
CA GLY A 106 -6.19 0.47 -2.61
C GLY A 106 -6.16 -0.98 -2.14
N ALA A 107 -6.66 -1.87 -2.98
CA ALA A 107 -6.53 -3.31 -2.79
C ALA A 107 -5.29 -3.81 -3.53
N TYR A 108 -4.44 -4.55 -2.82
CA TYR A 108 -3.18 -5.08 -3.34
C TYR A 108 -3.05 -6.56 -3.05
N GLU A 109 -2.29 -7.25 -3.88
CA GLU A 109 -1.90 -8.64 -3.66
C GLU A 109 -0.65 -8.70 -2.78
N LEU A 110 -0.68 -9.58 -1.79
CA LEU A 110 0.49 -10.13 -1.13
C LEU A 110 0.70 -11.56 -1.65
N ALA A 111 1.65 -11.72 -2.55
CA ALA A 111 2.06 -13.03 -3.07
C ALA A 111 3.10 -13.64 -2.11
N VAL A 112 2.84 -14.85 -1.61
CA VAL A 112 3.74 -15.55 -0.69
C VAL A 112 4.20 -16.87 -1.31
N GLU A 113 5.51 -17.06 -1.37
CA GLU A 113 6.13 -18.30 -1.80
C GLU A 113 6.58 -19.09 -0.57
N VAL A 114 6.14 -20.35 -0.49
CA VAL A 114 6.51 -21.33 0.53
C VAL A 114 7.33 -22.41 -0.16
N LYS A 115 8.59 -22.57 0.22
CA LYS A 115 9.47 -23.63 -0.30
C LYS A 115 9.63 -24.75 0.71
N GLN A 116 9.54 -25.98 0.23
CA GLN A 116 9.78 -27.21 0.98
C GLN A 116 10.63 -28.13 0.11
N GLY A 117 11.95 -28.06 0.30
CA GLY A 117 12.90 -28.75 -0.59
C GLY A 117 12.78 -28.23 -2.03
N GLU A 118 12.55 -29.14 -2.98
CA GLU A 118 12.37 -28.81 -4.41
C GLU A 118 10.95 -28.34 -4.76
N GLN A 119 9.99 -28.46 -3.83
CA GLN A 119 8.62 -28.03 -4.05
C GLN A 119 8.44 -26.57 -3.62
N ALA A 120 7.73 -25.80 -4.43
CA ALA A 120 7.30 -24.45 -4.11
C ALA A 120 5.79 -24.35 -4.24
N LYS A 121 5.16 -23.77 -3.23
CA LYS A 121 3.73 -23.46 -3.18
C LYS A 121 3.56 -21.95 -3.14
N GLN A 122 2.66 -21.44 -3.96
CA GLN A 122 2.30 -20.03 -3.96
C GLN A 122 0.96 -19.84 -3.24
N LEU A 123 0.95 -18.90 -2.28
CA LEU A 123 -0.23 -18.38 -1.62
C LEU A 123 -0.44 -16.94 -2.08
N SER A 124 -1.68 -16.50 -2.09
CA SER A 124 -2.03 -15.13 -2.45
C SER A 124 -3.06 -14.59 -1.47
N PHE A 125 -2.74 -13.46 -0.84
CA PHE A 125 -3.60 -12.77 0.11
C PHE A 125 -3.99 -11.39 -0.43
N ASN A 126 -5.23 -10.98 -0.17
CA ASN A 126 -5.66 -9.61 -0.41
C ASN A 126 -5.26 -8.71 0.76
N VAL A 127 -4.72 -7.54 0.47
CA VAL A 127 -4.42 -6.52 1.47
C VAL A 127 -5.14 -5.23 1.06
N LEU A 128 -6.13 -4.83 1.85
CA LEU A 128 -6.78 -3.53 1.70
C LEU A 128 -5.99 -2.47 2.47
N VAL A 129 -5.38 -1.55 1.73
CA VAL A 129 -4.71 -0.36 2.25
C VAL A 129 -5.71 0.78 2.33
N ALA A 130 -6.08 1.16 3.54
CA ALA A 130 -6.94 2.30 3.80
C ALA A 130 -6.11 3.57 4.03
N LYS A 131 -6.67 4.70 3.57
CA LYS A 131 -6.06 6.02 3.80
C LYS A 131 -6.08 6.36 5.29
N GLU A 132 -4.97 6.88 5.80
CA GLU A 132 -4.92 7.50 7.14
C GLU A 132 -4.92 9.03 7.03
N LYS A 133 -5.50 9.70 8.03
CA LYS A 133 -5.47 11.15 8.18
C LYS A 133 -4.37 11.51 9.17
N PHE A 134 -3.19 11.82 8.64
CA PHE A 134 -2.08 12.31 9.44
C PHE A 134 -2.27 13.78 9.86
N SER A 135 -1.83 14.13 11.07
CA SER A 135 -1.85 15.51 11.57
C SER A 135 -0.93 16.39 10.74
N VAL A 136 -1.40 17.58 10.33
CA VAL A 136 -0.60 18.53 9.55
C VAL A 136 -0.38 19.80 10.37
N GLU A 137 0.88 20.20 10.52
CA GLU A 137 1.28 21.42 11.21
C GLU A 137 1.92 22.40 10.22
N HIS A 138 1.49 23.66 10.25
CA HIS A 138 2.05 24.72 9.40
C HIS A 138 2.98 25.59 10.22
N LEU A 139 4.23 25.73 9.77
CA LEU A 139 5.24 26.54 10.41
C LEU A 139 5.79 27.58 9.44
N THR A 140 5.89 28.81 9.89
CA THR A 140 6.58 29.89 9.18
C THR A 140 7.91 30.17 9.90
N LEU A 141 9.02 29.95 9.20
CA LEU A 141 10.37 30.06 9.76
C LEU A 141 11.22 31.06 8.98
N PRO A 142 12.12 31.83 9.62
CA PRO A 142 13.13 32.65 8.95
C PRO A 142 13.98 31.81 7.98
N LYS A 143 14.33 32.37 6.81
CA LYS A 143 14.98 31.64 5.71
C LYS A 143 16.34 31.05 6.09
N GLU A 144 17.09 31.70 6.98
CA GLU A 144 18.48 31.29 7.30
C GLU A 144 18.59 29.97 8.09
N LYS A 145 17.48 29.30 8.43
CA LYS A 145 17.47 28.12 9.32
C LYS A 145 17.31 26.76 8.62
N VAL A 146 17.39 26.70 7.30
CA VAL A 146 16.89 25.52 6.55
C VAL A 146 17.91 24.92 5.57
N ASP A 147 18.94 25.66 5.19
CA ASP A 147 19.88 25.23 4.14
C ASP A 147 21.20 24.74 4.76
N LEU A 148 21.63 23.54 4.34
CA LEU A 148 22.91 22.94 4.74
C LEU A 148 24.04 23.52 3.87
N ASP A 149 25.21 23.76 4.46
CA ASP A 149 26.42 24.02 3.69
C ASP A 149 26.91 22.74 2.97
N GLU A 150 27.88 22.87 2.07
CA GLU A 150 28.38 21.75 1.26
C GLU A 150 28.97 20.62 2.12
N LYS A 151 29.69 20.98 3.20
CA LYS A 151 30.30 20.01 4.11
C LYS A 151 29.24 19.21 4.87
N ALA A 152 28.23 19.89 5.40
CA ALA A 152 27.09 19.29 6.08
C ALA A 152 26.26 18.43 5.13
N THR A 153 26.08 18.87 3.88
CA THR A 153 25.40 18.09 2.84
C THR A 153 26.16 16.80 2.50
N ALA A 154 27.48 16.87 2.35
CA ALA A 154 28.31 15.69 2.10
C ALA A 154 28.22 14.69 3.26
N ARG A 155 28.31 15.17 4.50
CA ARG A 155 28.13 14.33 5.71
C ARG A 155 26.74 13.69 5.74
N TRP A 156 25.69 14.48 5.53
CA TRP A 156 24.32 13.99 5.52
C TRP A 156 24.12 12.86 4.50
N LYS A 157 24.65 13.00 3.28
CA LYS A 157 24.58 11.93 2.27
C LYS A 157 25.27 10.65 2.72
N ALA A 158 26.46 10.76 3.32
CA ALA A 158 27.19 9.61 3.83
C ALA A 158 26.43 8.90 4.98
N GLU A 159 25.85 9.66 5.90
CA GLU A 159 25.04 9.13 7.01
C GLU A 159 23.76 8.46 6.50
N GLN A 160 23.08 9.05 5.51
CA GLN A 160 21.90 8.43 4.88
C GLN A 160 22.24 7.10 4.24
N GLU A 161 23.39 6.99 3.58
CA GLU A 161 23.82 5.74 2.96
C GLU A 161 24.11 4.67 4.01
N GLN A 162 24.80 5.01 5.11
CA GLN A 162 25.04 4.07 6.21
C GLN A 162 23.74 3.54 6.83
N VAL A 163 22.75 4.41 7.04
CA VAL A 163 21.43 4.00 7.54
C VAL A 163 20.72 3.11 6.53
N ARG A 164 20.78 3.45 5.23
CA ARG A 164 20.17 2.65 4.16
C ARG A 164 20.77 1.24 4.11
N GLU A 165 22.09 1.12 4.18
CA GLU A 165 22.79 -0.15 4.20
C GLU A 165 22.40 -0.99 5.43
N ALA A 166 22.41 -0.38 6.62
CA ALA A 166 22.04 -1.06 7.86
C ALA A 166 20.58 -1.57 7.86
N LEU A 167 19.65 -0.81 7.25
CA LEU A 167 18.23 -1.20 7.16
C LEU A 167 17.91 -2.13 5.98
N ALA A 168 18.83 -2.27 5.00
CA ALA A 168 18.64 -3.17 3.86
C ALA A 168 18.89 -4.64 4.23
N GLU A 169 19.70 -4.89 5.27
CA GLU A 169 19.96 -6.25 5.74
C GLU A 169 18.78 -6.80 6.55
N ASN A 170 18.34 -8.01 6.20
CA ASN A 170 17.26 -8.68 6.90
C ASN A 170 17.78 -9.99 7.50
N SER A 171 17.89 -10.03 8.84
CA SER A 171 18.36 -11.22 9.54
C SER A 171 17.32 -12.32 9.46
N ARG A 172 17.77 -13.56 9.17
CA ARG A 172 16.93 -14.76 9.26
C ARG A 172 16.65 -15.17 10.71
N LEU A 173 17.34 -14.56 11.67
CA LEU A 173 17.20 -14.85 13.09
C LEU A 173 16.24 -13.84 13.74
N LYS A 174 15.22 -14.37 14.42
CA LYS A 174 14.39 -13.58 15.32
C LYS A 174 15.18 -13.33 16.61
N LEU A 175 15.70 -12.11 16.78
CA LEU A 175 16.54 -11.74 17.93
C LEU A 175 15.74 -11.24 19.15
N TRP A 176 14.42 -11.06 19.01
CA TRP A 176 13.54 -10.69 20.12
C TRP A 176 12.80 -11.92 20.65
N HIS A 177 12.54 -11.92 21.97
CA HIS A 177 11.99 -13.06 22.70
C HIS A 177 10.71 -12.71 23.47
N SER A 178 10.39 -11.43 23.58
CA SER A 178 9.30 -10.90 24.40
C SER A 178 8.63 -9.72 23.71
N ASP A 179 7.58 -9.21 24.32
CA ASP A 179 6.94 -7.97 23.90
C ASP A 179 7.92 -6.80 23.96
N PHE A 180 7.71 -5.82 23.08
CA PHE A 180 8.45 -4.57 23.09
C PHE A 180 8.02 -3.72 24.29
N LEU A 181 9.01 -3.15 24.98
CA LEU A 181 8.78 -2.22 26.07
C LEU A 181 8.88 -0.78 25.55
N GLU A 182 8.12 0.12 26.17
CA GLU A 182 8.29 1.56 25.90
C GLU A 182 9.70 1.97 26.36
N PRO A 183 10.51 2.62 25.49
CA PRO A 183 11.92 2.85 25.79
C PRO A 183 12.13 3.82 26.95
N VAL A 184 11.16 4.72 27.18
CA VAL A 184 11.16 5.72 28.25
C VAL A 184 9.74 5.99 28.74
N ILE A 185 9.56 6.19 30.04
CA ILE A 185 8.28 6.59 30.63
C ILE A 185 8.21 8.12 30.63
N GLY A 186 7.26 8.70 29.89
CA GLY A 186 7.10 10.15 29.82
C GLY A 186 6.01 10.61 28.87
N LYS A 187 5.86 11.93 28.76
CA LYS A 187 4.91 12.53 27.81
C LYS A 187 5.43 12.39 26.39
N ARG A 188 4.62 11.84 25.49
CA ARG A 188 4.88 11.83 24.05
C ARG A 188 4.76 13.25 23.48
N THR A 189 5.80 13.71 22.79
CA THR A 189 5.87 15.07 22.22
C THR A 189 5.73 15.09 20.71
N GLY A 190 5.89 13.94 20.04
CA GLY A 190 5.69 13.76 18.60
C GLY A 190 4.63 12.70 18.31
N ILE A 191 3.93 12.86 17.19
CA ILE A 191 2.95 11.90 16.69
C ILE A 191 3.49 11.31 15.39
N PHE A 192 3.58 9.98 15.33
CA PHE A 192 3.95 9.27 14.11
C PHE A 192 3.07 9.70 12.92
N GLY A 193 3.72 9.88 11.78
CA GLY A 193 3.14 10.31 10.52
C GLY A 193 2.71 11.77 10.45
N SER A 194 2.82 12.55 11.52
CA SER A 194 2.55 13.99 11.44
C SER A 194 3.42 14.68 10.38
N VAL A 195 2.83 15.55 9.57
CA VAL A 195 3.48 16.25 8.46
C VAL A 195 3.64 17.71 8.82
N ARG A 196 4.87 18.23 8.70
CA ARG A 196 5.13 19.66 8.83
C ARG A 196 5.20 20.33 7.47
N ILE A 197 4.43 21.39 7.29
CA ILE A 197 4.51 22.28 6.13
C ILE A 197 5.29 23.52 6.57
N MET A 198 6.53 23.64 6.10
CA MET A 198 7.43 24.75 6.46
C MET A 198 7.51 25.73 5.30
N ASN A 199 7.13 26.99 5.54
CA ASN A 199 7.13 28.04 4.50
C ASN A 199 6.38 27.61 3.22
N GLY A 200 5.23 26.95 3.39
CA GLY A 200 4.39 26.45 2.30
C GLY A 200 4.88 25.17 1.62
N LYS A 201 6.01 24.59 2.05
CA LYS A 201 6.55 23.35 1.48
C LYS A 201 6.34 22.17 2.45
N PRO A 202 5.67 21.09 2.02
CA PRO A 202 5.56 19.88 2.85
C PRO A 202 6.95 19.27 3.08
N ARG A 203 7.18 18.78 4.29
CA ARG A 203 8.34 17.96 4.66
C ARG A 203 7.93 16.51 4.80
N ASN A 204 8.93 15.63 4.91
CA ASN A 204 8.68 14.23 5.17
C ASN A 204 7.87 14.07 6.47
N PRO A 205 6.92 13.11 6.50
CA PRO A 205 6.19 12.76 7.72
C PRO A 205 7.13 12.36 8.86
N HIS A 206 6.66 12.48 10.09
CA HIS A 206 7.38 12.05 11.29
C HIS A 206 7.47 10.52 11.36
N ASN A 207 8.65 9.95 11.14
CA ASN A 207 8.82 8.50 10.99
C ASN A 207 8.92 7.70 12.32
N GLY A 208 8.82 8.35 13.48
CA GLY A 208 8.90 7.70 14.79
C GLY A 208 9.09 8.69 15.91
#